data_AF-A0A2W6YFY4-F1
#
_entry.id   AF-A0A2W6YFY4-F1
#
_cell.length_a   1.000
_cell.length_b   1.000
_cell.length_c   1.000
_cell.angle_alpha   90.00
_cell.angle_beta   90.00
_cell.angle_gamma   90.00
#
_symmetry.space_group_name_H-M   'P 1'
#
loop_
_entity.id
_entity.type
_entity.pdbx_description
1 polymer ?
#
loop_
_entity_poly.entity_id
_entity_poly.type
_entity_poly.pdbx_seq_one_letter_code
_entity_poly.pdbx_strand_id
1 'polypeptide(L)'
;MTKPIEPPTSWRDLSHAELIALLEDQLLLIRPRDLVWAQWKVASADHIAASEAEAEAWSAERRAFDAHLAKLNSKTLAAREAAQARCKRAAGTMERLRRKADALYALHQQLCEAERS
;
A
#
# COMPACT_ATOMS: atom_id res chain seq x y z
N MET A 1 29.25 -8.05 -3.03
CA MET A 1 29.50 -7.09 -1.94
C MET A 1 28.83 -5.79 -2.32
N THR A 2 27.68 -5.50 -1.73
CA THR A 2 26.95 -4.25 -1.93
C THR A 2 27.75 -3.12 -1.28
N LYS A 3 27.92 -2.00 -1.99
CA LYS A 3 28.56 -0.81 -1.43
C LYS A 3 27.78 -0.36 -0.20
N PRO A 4 28.44 0.07 0.89
CA PRO A 4 27.76 0.67 2.01
C PRO A 4 26.97 1.88 1.50
N ILE A 5 25.67 1.88 1.78
CA ILE A 5 24.78 2.98 1.41
C ILE A 5 25.08 4.13 2.38
N GLU A 6 25.50 5.28 1.86
CA GLU A 6 25.67 6.47 2.69
C GLU A 6 24.29 6.93 3.18
N PRO A 7 24.16 7.39 4.43
CA PRO A 7 22.88 7.85 4.95
C PRO A 7 22.41 9.07 4.14
N PRO A 8 21.16 9.07 3.65
CA PRO A 8 20.64 10.14 2.80
C PRO A 8 20.51 11.45 3.58
N THR A 9 20.80 12.57 2.91
CA THR A 9 20.69 13.94 3.46
C THR A 9 19.24 14.31 3.82
N SER A 10 18.26 13.69 3.18
CA SER A 10 16.84 13.86 3.46
C SER A 10 16.10 12.56 3.14
N TRP A 11 15.52 11.94 4.16
CA TRP A 11 14.66 10.76 3.98
C TRP A 11 13.41 11.08 3.13
N ARG A 12 13.03 12.36 3.04
CA ARG A 12 11.81 12.84 2.39
C ARG A 12 11.79 12.67 0.87
N ASP A 13 12.97 12.58 0.26
CA ASP A 13 13.15 12.65 -1.19
C ASP A 13 13.49 11.29 -1.82
N LEU A 14 13.50 10.22 -1.01
CA LEU A 14 13.78 8.87 -1.46
C LEU A 14 12.59 8.26 -2.20
N SER A 15 12.88 7.54 -3.28
CA SER A 15 11.91 6.70 -3.97
C SER A 15 11.47 5.51 -3.11
N HIS A 16 10.35 4.89 -3.49
CA HIS A 16 9.84 3.70 -2.81
C HIS A 16 10.88 2.56 -2.75
N ALA A 17 11.60 2.31 -3.84
CA ALA A 17 12.61 1.25 -3.91
C ALA A 17 13.82 1.54 -2.99
N GLU A 18 14.26 2.80 -2.94
CA GLU A 18 15.33 3.23 -2.05
C GLU A 18 14.92 3.11 -0.58
N LEU A 19 13.67 3.46 -0.25
CA LEU A 19 13.13 3.28 1.09
C LEU A 19 13.07 1.81 1.51
N ILE A 20 12.69 0.90 0.61
CA ILE A 20 12.73 -0.55 0.90
C ILE A 20 14.16 -1.01 1.16
N ALA A 21 15.12 -0.65 0.30
CA ALA A 21 16.52 -1.04 0.47
C ALA A 21 17.10 -0.53 1.81
N LEU A 22 16.74 0.69 2.21
CA LEU A 22 17.14 1.27 3.51
C LEU A 22 16.45 0.61 4.70
N LEU A 23 15.20 0.17 4.57
CA LEU A 23 14.50 -0.56 5.63
C LEU A 23 15.02 -1.99 5.81
N GLU A 24 15.51 -2.61 4.73
CA GLU A 24 16.22 -3.89 4.80
C GLU A 24 17.59 -3.72 5.49
N ASP A 25 18.28 -2.61 5.22
CA ASP A 25 19.54 -2.22 5.87
C ASP A 25 19.31 -1.27 7.06
N GLN A 26 18.60 -1.79 8.08
CA GLN A 26 18.16 -1.05 9.29
C GLN A 26 19.28 -0.27 10.02
N LEU A 27 20.55 -0.57 9.73
CA LEU A 27 21.73 0.02 10.36
C LEU A 27 21.89 1.52 10.07
N LEU A 28 21.25 2.05 9.03
CA LEU A 28 21.36 3.46 8.63
C LEU A 28 20.28 4.37 9.24
N LEU A 29 19.25 3.79 9.86
CA LEU A 29 18.12 4.51 10.43
C LEU A 29 18.35 4.78 11.93
N ILE A 30 19.19 5.77 12.20
CA ILE A 30 19.72 6.06 13.56
C ILE A 30 18.62 6.52 14.54
N ARG A 31 17.58 7.23 14.06
CA ARG A 31 16.48 7.71 14.90
C ARG A 31 15.22 6.87 14.69
N PRO A 32 14.57 6.39 15.77
CA PRO A 32 13.31 5.66 15.69
C PRO A 32 12.22 6.38 14.88
N ARG A 33 12.17 7.71 14.98
CA ARG A 33 11.24 8.54 14.21
C ARG A 33 11.45 8.43 12.71
N ASP A 34 12.69 8.44 12.25
CA ASP A 34 13.02 8.39 10.83
C ASP A 34 12.74 6.98 10.26
N LEU A 35 12.96 5.92 11.06
CA LEU A 35 12.54 4.55 10.75
C LEU A 35 11.01 4.44 10.56
N VAL A 36 10.22 4.95 11.52
CA VAL A 36 8.75 4.87 11.44
C VAL A 36 8.22 5.71 10.27
N TRP A 37 8.83 6.86 9.99
CA TRP A 37 8.48 7.66 8.82
C TRP A 37 8.73 6.92 7.50
N ALA A 38 9.87 6.23 7.37
CA ALA A 38 10.19 5.45 6.17
C ALA A 38 9.20 4.29 5.98
N GLN A 39 8.87 3.58 7.07
CA GLN A 39 7.86 2.52 7.07
C GLN A 39 6.48 3.06 6.68
N TRP A 40 6.10 4.24 7.16
CA TRP A 40 4.84 4.90 6.80
C TRP A 40 4.79 5.19 5.30
N LYS A 41 5.85 5.78 4.73
CA LYS A 41 5.91 6.08 3.28
C LYS A 41 5.73 4.86 2.40
N VAL A 42 6.39 3.75 2.75
CA VAL A 42 6.23 2.48 2.03
C VAL A 42 4.79 1.99 2.16
N ALA A 43 4.24 1.95 3.37
CA ALA A 43 2.86 1.51 3.59
C ALA A 43 1.81 2.37 2.86
N SER A 44 2.03 3.70 2.75
CA SER A 44 1.17 4.60 2.00
C SER A 44 1.23 4.35 0.49
N ALA A 45 2.41 4.08 -0.05
CA ALA A 45 2.56 3.73 -1.46
C ALA A 45 1.89 2.37 -1.78
N ASP A 46 2.04 1.38 -0.89
CA ASP A 46 1.34 0.09 -1.01
C ASP A 46 -0.18 0.28 -0.99
N HIS A 47 -0.68 1.16 -0.13
CA HIS A 47 -2.11 1.48 -0.05
C HIS A 47 -2.64 2.12 -1.35
N ILE A 48 -1.88 3.06 -1.95
CA ILE A 48 -2.24 3.67 -3.23
C ILE A 48 -2.34 2.61 -4.33
N ALA A 49 -1.31 1.75 -4.46
CA ALA A 49 -1.32 0.67 -5.43
C ALA A 49 -2.49 -0.31 -5.22
N ALA A 50 -2.84 -0.62 -3.96
CA ALA A 50 -3.99 -1.46 -3.64
C ALA A 50 -5.34 -0.80 -3.97
N SER A 51 -5.45 0.52 -3.80
CA SER A 51 -6.63 1.30 -4.18
C SER A 51 -6.85 1.30 -5.71
N GLU A 52 -5.78 1.46 -6.48
CA GLU A 52 -5.83 1.35 -7.95
C GLU A 52 -6.26 -0.06 -8.39
N ALA A 53 -5.70 -1.11 -7.78
CA ALA A 53 -6.09 -2.49 -8.04
C ALA A 53 -7.57 -2.77 -7.68
N GLU A 54 -8.08 -2.17 -6.60
CA GLU A 54 -9.50 -2.26 -6.25
C GLU A 54 -10.38 -1.57 -7.30
N ALA A 55 -10.02 -0.37 -7.75
CA ALA A 55 -10.76 0.34 -8.79
C ALA A 55 -10.80 -0.46 -10.11
N GLU A 56 -9.68 -1.07 -10.49
CA GLU A 56 -9.62 -1.95 -11.66
C GLU A 56 -10.52 -3.20 -11.50
N ALA A 57 -10.50 -3.82 -10.33
CA ALA A 57 -11.36 -4.96 -10.02
C ALA A 57 -12.86 -4.60 -10.14
N TRP A 58 -13.26 -3.44 -9.61
CA TRP A 58 -14.63 -2.93 -9.73
C TRP A 58 -15.03 -2.67 -11.18
N SER A 59 -14.14 -2.09 -11.98
CA SER A 59 -14.37 -1.90 -13.42
C SER A 59 -14.56 -3.23 -14.15
N ALA A 60 -13.81 -4.27 -13.78
CA ALA A 60 -13.98 -5.62 -14.34
C ALA A 60 -15.31 -6.27 -13.93
N GLU A 61 -15.74 -6.13 -12.67
CA GLU A 61 -17.04 -6.62 -12.20
C GLU A 61 -18.20 -5.95 -12.94
N ARG A 62 -18.12 -4.64 -13.14
CA ARG A 62 -19.11 -3.90 -13.91
C ARG A 62 -19.23 -4.40 -15.35
N ARG A 63 -18.10 -4.56 -16.04
CA ARG A 63 -18.07 -5.11 -17.41
C ARG A 63 -18.65 -6.51 -17.49
N ALA A 64 -18.36 -7.38 -16.51
CA ALA A 64 -18.92 -8.72 -16.45
C ALA A 64 -20.44 -8.71 -16.21
N PHE A 65 -20.93 -7.80 -15.37
CA PHE A 65 -22.36 -7.61 -15.13
C PHE A 65 -23.11 -7.13 -16.38
N ASP A 66 -22.59 -6.11 -17.06
CA ASP A 66 -23.20 -5.58 -18.29
C ASP A 66 -23.25 -6.67 -19.39
N ALA A 67 -22.19 -7.48 -19.53
CA ALA A 67 -22.15 -8.61 -20.46
C ALA A 67 -23.14 -9.73 -20.08
N HIS A 68 -23.39 -9.95 -18.78
CA HIS A 68 -24.39 -10.90 -18.32
C HIS A 68 -25.81 -10.42 -18.68
N LEU A 69 -26.13 -9.15 -18.41
CA LEU A 69 -27.43 -8.57 -18.78
C LEU A 69 -27.69 -8.67 -20.29
N ALA A 70 -26.67 -8.47 -21.12
CA ALA A 70 -26.81 -8.53 -22.57
C ALA A 70 -27.08 -9.94 -23.12
N LYS A 71 -26.62 -11.00 -22.44
CA LYS A 71 -26.65 -12.38 -22.98
C LYS A 71 -27.42 -13.40 -22.13
N LEU A 72 -27.86 -13.02 -20.93
CA LEU A 72 -28.63 -13.83 -19.97
C LEU A 72 -28.19 -15.31 -19.92
N ASN A 73 -26.90 -15.57 -19.70
CA ASN A 73 -26.37 -16.95 -19.68
C ASN A 73 -25.53 -17.26 -18.43
N SER A 74 -25.41 -18.55 -18.11
CA SER A 74 -24.75 -19.05 -16.90
C SER A 74 -23.23 -18.87 -16.91
N LYS A 75 -22.59 -18.85 -18.09
CA LYS A 75 -21.14 -18.64 -18.21
C LYS A 75 -20.73 -17.22 -17.80
N THR A 76 -21.53 -16.21 -18.14
CA THR A 76 -21.28 -14.82 -17.73
C THR A 76 -21.61 -14.59 -16.26
N LEU A 77 -22.58 -15.33 -15.69
CA LEU A 77 -22.84 -15.32 -14.24
C LEU A 77 -21.61 -15.76 -13.44
N ALA A 78 -21.00 -16.89 -13.81
CA ALA A 78 -19.78 -17.38 -13.16
C ALA A 78 -18.61 -16.38 -13.28
N ALA A 79 -18.47 -15.72 -14.44
CA ALA A 79 -17.45 -14.68 -14.64
C ALA A 79 -17.69 -13.46 -13.72
N ARG A 80 -18.95 -13.07 -13.51
CA ARG A 80 -19.34 -12.00 -12.59
C ARG A 80 -19.02 -12.36 -11.13
N GLU A 81 -19.38 -13.56 -10.68
CA GLU A 81 -19.07 -14.02 -9.32
C GLU A 81 -17.56 -14.02 -9.04
N ALA A 82 -16.76 -14.47 -10.01
CA ALA A 82 -15.30 -14.43 -9.92
C ALA A 82 -14.76 -12.99 -9.82
N ALA A 83 -15.31 -12.06 -10.61
CA ALA A 83 -14.95 -10.64 -10.55
C ALA A 83 -15.33 -10.02 -9.20
N GLN A 84 -16.53 -10.30 -8.68
CA GLN A 84 -16.99 -9.82 -7.38
C GLN A 84 -16.10 -10.34 -6.24
N ALA A 85 -15.66 -11.60 -6.29
CA ALA A 85 -14.72 -12.15 -5.33
C ALA A 85 -13.33 -11.49 -5.40
N ARG A 86 -12.92 -10.98 -6.57
CA ARG A 86 -11.71 -10.16 -6.69
C ARG A 86 -11.90 -8.78 -6.05
N CYS A 87 -13.03 -8.10 -6.31
CA CYS A 87 -13.33 -6.81 -5.67
C CYS A 87 -13.31 -6.91 -4.14
N LYS A 88 -13.96 -7.92 -3.57
CA LYS A 88 -13.98 -8.13 -2.11
C LYS A 88 -12.58 -8.32 -1.52
N ARG A 89 -11.71 -9.08 -2.21
CA ARG A 89 -10.33 -9.31 -1.77
C ARG A 89 -9.47 -8.04 -1.89
N ALA A 90 -9.65 -7.28 -2.98
CA ALA A 90 -8.95 -6.01 -3.19
C ALA A 90 -9.34 -4.99 -2.10
N ALA A 91 -10.64 -4.82 -1.84
CA ALA A 91 -11.18 -3.96 -0.79
C ALA A 91 -10.63 -4.30 0.60
N GLY A 92 -10.63 -5.61 0.96
CA GLY A 92 -10.07 -6.05 2.24
C GLY A 92 -8.55 -5.78 2.35
N THR A 93 -7.82 -5.90 1.25
CA THR A 93 -6.39 -5.59 1.20
C THR A 93 -6.14 -4.09 1.35
N MET A 94 -6.89 -3.25 0.63
CA MET A 94 -6.83 -1.79 0.72
C MET A 94 -7.07 -1.32 2.16
N GLU A 95 -8.15 -1.80 2.80
CA GLU A 95 -8.52 -1.40 4.16
C GLU A 95 -7.43 -1.79 5.18
N ARG A 96 -6.84 -2.97 5.04
CA ARG A 96 -5.73 -3.41 5.91
C ARG A 96 -4.51 -2.51 5.76
N LEU A 97 -4.13 -2.16 4.53
CA LEU A 97 -2.97 -1.30 4.25
C LEU A 97 -3.20 0.14 4.72
N ARG A 98 -4.43 0.65 4.56
CA ARG A 98 -4.84 1.95 5.12
C ARG A 98 -4.60 2.02 6.62
N ARG A 99 -5.15 1.05 7.37
CA ARG A 99 -4.98 1.01 8.84
C ARG A 99 -3.51 0.95 9.26
N LYS A 100 -2.67 0.22 8.51
CA LYS A 100 -1.23 0.17 8.73
C LYS A 100 -0.58 1.54 8.53
N ALA A 101 -0.90 2.23 7.43
CA ALA A 101 -0.39 3.57 7.16
C ALA A 101 -0.83 4.57 8.25
N ASP A 102 -2.11 4.55 8.64
CA ASP A 102 -2.65 5.43 9.69
C ASP A 102 -1.96 5.20 11.04
N ALA A 103 -1.75 3.94 11.44
CA ALA A 103 -1.07 3.59 12.68
C ALA A 103 0.40 4.04 12.70
N LEU A 104 1.12 3.85 11.59
CA LEU A 104 2.52 4.29 11.48
C LEU A 104 2.63 5.81 11.51
N TYR A 105 1.69 6.53 10.90
CA TYR A 105 1.66 7.98 10.95
C TYR A 105 1.39 8.51 12.36
N ALA A 106 0.43 7.92 13.07
CA ALA A 106 0.15 8.26 14.47
C ALA A 106 1.38 8.03 15.37
N LEU A 107 2.08 6.91 15.20
CA LEU A 107 3.31 6.62 15.93
C LEU A 107 4.43 7.63 15.58
N HIS A 108 4.57 8.01 14.31
CA HIS A 108 5.51 9.03 13.91
C HIS A 108 5.23 10.37 14.61
N GLN A 109 3.96 10.79 14.71
CA GLN A 109 3.57 12.00 15.41
C GLN A 109 3.94 11.95 16.90
N GLN A 110 3.66 10.84 17.58
CA GLN A 110 4.04 10.64 18.98
C GLN A 110 5.56 10.75 19.19
N LEU A 111 6.36 10.17 18.29
CA LEU A 111 7.82 10.26 18.35
C LEU A 111 8.33 11.68 18.09
N CYS A 112 7.73 12.41 17.14
CA CYS A 112 8.02 13.83 16.92
C CYS A 112 7.76 14.68 18.16
N GLU A 113 6.68 14.41 18.88
CA GLU A 113 6.29 15.15 20.09
C GLU A 113 7.21 14.82 21.27
N ALA A 114 7.56 13.55 21.45
CA ALA A 114 8.49 13.10 22.48
C ALA A 114 9.90 13.70 22.30
N GLU A 115 10.39 13.84 21.07
CA GLU A 115 11.69 14.47 20.77
C GLU A 115 11.71 15.99 20.99
N ARG A 116 10.54 16.64 21.13
CA ARG A 116 10.42 18.09 21.35
C ARG A 116 10.30 18.47 22.83
N SER A 117 10.02 17.50 23.70
CA SER A 117 9.80 17.68 25.14
C SER A 117 11.09 17.38 25.91
#